data_AF-A0AAE0W9Q3-F1
#
_entry.id   AF-A0AAE0W9Q3-F1
#
_cell.length_a   1.000
_cell.length_b   1.000
_cell.length_c   1.000
_cell.angle_alpha   90.00
_cell.angle_beta   90.00
_cell.angle_gamma   90.00
#
_symmetry.space_group_name_H-M   'P 1'
#
loop_
_entity.id
_entity.type
_entity.pdbx_description
1 polymer ?
#
loop_
_entity_poly.entity_id
_entity_poly.type
_entity_poly.pdbx_seq_one_letter_code
_entity_poly.pdbx_strand_id
1 'polypeptide(L)'
;MLPRGTIDITIHELMPGGQLKELYKATGGAWGGTEVDEAYKQFIISLIGNPIFQRFCKEHKDDHIHMFRDFEIKKRSVNPENDSDVIIRLPFSLKETYQKICDQDLCNSIKQTRYAKEVSLVGDKLRIHASVIKGFFAKSIENTISHVKDLMKNDLVQTISGILMVGGYSESKMLQNAIKDNFPNVKVIVPYEASLVVLKGAVIFGHTPTAIAQRVCRYTYGFNTSVPFDPRIHDRNKLIYTDDGLKCTDIFQKHVEIGQAIIQGQPQILGGSYWPTFNYQTDISFEIYCSDKKSPMYITDEGCIKLGQITVLVLDMSVPIYQREFVLSMSFSGTEIEVSAKEKRTGRCTKTTVNFLG
;
A
#
# COMPACT_ATOMS: atom_id res chain seq x y z
N MET A 1 -6.40 9.64 -15.91
CA MET A 1 -6.02 9.04 -14.60
C MET A 1 -6.59 7.64 -14.59
N LEU A 2 -5.77 6.60 -14.78
CA LEU A 2 -6.24 5.21 -14.63
C LEU A 2 -6.38 4.94 -13.12
N PRO A 3 -7.50 4.36 -12.64
CA PRO A 3 -7.61 3.99 -11.23
C PRO A 3 -6.47 3.04 -10.86
N ARG A 4 -5.84 3.25 -9.69
CA ARG A 4 -4.87 2.30 -9.13
C ARG A 4 -5.61 0.98 -8.88
N GLY A 5 -5.36 -0.04 -9.69
CA GLY A 5 -5.97 -1.37 -9.54
C GLY A 5 -5.13 -2.29 -8.68
N THR A 6 -4.90 -1.89 -7.43
CA THR A 6 -4.28 -2.75 -6.42
C THR A 6 -5.35 -3.55 -5.68
N ILE A 7 -4.93 -4.65 -5.07
CA ILE A 7 -5.68 -5.30 -4.00
C ILE A 7 -4.86 -5.15 -2.73
N ASP A 8 -5.48 -4.58 -1.71
CA ASP A 8 -4.93 -4.41 -0.37
C ASP A 8 -5.77 -5.25 0.61
N ILE A 9 -5.10 -6.13 1.35
CA ILE A 9 -5.71 -7.03 2.33
C ILE A 9 -5.23 -6.62 3.72
N THR A 10 -6.19 -6.42 4.61
CA THR A 10 -5.99 -6.10 6.02
C THR A 10 -6.78 -7.07 6.88
N ILE A 11 -6.28 -7.34 8.09
CA ILE A 11 -6.86 -8.35 8.99
C ILE A 11 -7.17 -7.66 10.31
N HIS A 12 -8.45 -7.67 10.67
CA HIS A 12 -8.95 -6.96 11.84
C HIS A 12 -9.79 -7.89 12.72
N GLU A 13 -9.65 -7.68 14.02
CA GLU A 13 -10.52 -8.20 15.07
C GLU A 13 -11.53 -7.11 15.44
N LEU A 14 -12.82 -7.47 15.50
CA LEU A 14 -13.87 -6.60 16.02
C LEU A 14 -13.95 -6.80 17.54
N MET A 15 -13.55 -5.77 18.29
CA MET A 15 -13.54 -5.79 19.75
C MET A 15 -14.96 -5.57 20.31
N PRO A 16 -15.22 -6.00 21.56
CA PRO A 16 -16.41 -5.57 22.30
C PRO A 16 -16.51 -4.04 22.31
N GLY A 17 -17.69 -3.50 21.93
CA GLY A 17 -17.88 -2.05 21.77
C GLY A 17 -17.69 -1.52 20.34
N GLY A 18 -17.37 -2.39 19.36
CA GLY A 18 -17.37 -2.04 17.94
C GLY A 18 -16.08 -1.44 17.40
N GLN A 19 -15.02 -1.38 18.22
CA GLN A 19 -13.70 -0.93 17.79
C GLN A 19 -12.95 -2.01 17.00
N LEU A 20 -12.06 -1.59 16.12
CA LEU A 20 -11.23 -2.48 15.32
C LEU A 20 -9.81 -2.55 15.89
N LYS A 21 -9.27 -3.77 15.94
CA LYS A 21 -7.87 -4.07 16.26
C LYS A 21 -7.23 -4.74 15.05
N GLU A 22 -6.21 -4.10 14.47
CA GLU A 22 -5.43 -4.71 13.39
C GLU A 22 -4.59 -5.87 13.97
N LEU A 23 -4.68 -7.05 13.36
CA LEU A 23 -3.97 -8.26 13.78
C LEU A 23 -2.71 -8.50 12.98
N TYR A 24 -2.68 -8.03 11.74
CA TYR A 24 -1.59 -8.26 10.82
C TYR A 24 -1.42 -7.06 9.90
N LYS A 25 -0.17 -6.75 9.55
CA LYS A 25 0.14 -5.64 8.65
C LYS A 25 -0.59 -5.79 7.31
N ALA A 26 -1.04 -4.67 6.75
CA ALA A 26 -1.58 -4.64 5.39
C ALA A 26 -0.60 -5.25 4.38
N THR A 27 -1.12 -6.06 3.46
CA THR A 27 -0.35 -6.68 2.35
C THR A 27 -1.17 -6.60 1.07
N GLY A 28 -0.54 -6.73 -0.09
CA GLY A 28 -1.25 -6.56 -1.34
C GLY A 28 -0.35 -6.60 -2.56
N GLY A 29 -0.96 -6.37 -3.72
CA GLY A 29 -0.24 -6.37 -4.99
C GLY A 29 -1.02 -5.74 -6.14
N ALA A 30 -0.34 -5.55 -7.26
CA ALA A 30 -0.86 -4.91 -8.47
C ALA A 30 -1.73 -5.86 -9.33
N TRP A 31 -2.51 -6.73 -8.69
CA TRP A 31 -3.35 -7.74 -9.36
C TRP A 31 -4.85 -7.46 -9.21
N GLY A 32 -5.24 -6.19 -9.03
CA GLY A 32 -6.64 -5.77 -9.01
C GLY A 32 -7.24 -5.63 -10.41
N GLY A 33 -8.30 -4.82 -10.53
CA GLY A 33 -9.06 -4.69 -11.78
C GLY A 33 -8.25 -4.21 -13.00
N THR A 34 -7.10 -3.56 -12.80
CA THR A 34 -6.19 -3.15 -13.87
C THR A 34 -5.41 -4.31 -14.49
N GLU A 35 -5.22 -5.42 -13.76
CA GLU A 35 -4.61 -6.63 -14.32
C GLU A 35 -5.52 -7.23 -15.40
N VAL A 36 -6.85 -7.12 -15.23
CA VAL A 36 -7.84 -7.53 -16.23
C VAL A 36 -7.81 -6.60 -17.45
N ASP A 37 -7.60 -5.30 -17.23
CA ASP A 37 -7.45 -4.32 -18.32
C ASP A 37 -6.16 -4.58 -19.12
N GLU A 38 -5.07 -4.95 -18.46
CA GLU A 38 -3.83 -5.33 -19.13
C GLU A 38 -4.01 -6.64 -19.92
N ALA A 39 -4.74 -7.63 -19.39
CA ALA A 39 -5.07 -8.84 -20.15
C ALA A 39 -5.89 -8.53 -21.41
N TYR A 40 -6.87 -7.61 -21.33
CA TYR A 40 -7.60 -7.13 -22.50
C TYR A 40 -6.69 -6.39 -23.51
N LYS A 41 -5.77 -5.54 -23.04
CA LYS A 41 -4.78 -4.89 -23.89
C LYS A 41 -3.92 -5.91 -24.64
N GLN A 42 -3.38 -6.90 -23.93
CA GLN A 42 -2.59 -7.97 -24.54
C GLN A 42 -3.40 -8.80 -25.52
N PHE A 43 -4.69 -9.02 -25.25
CA PHE A 43 -5.60 -9.62 -26.20
C PHE A 43 -5.73 -8.80 -27.48
N ILE A 44 -5.98 -7.49 -27.41
CA ILE A 44 -6.02 -6.62 -28.60
C ILE A 44 -4.69 -6.66 -29.36
N ILE A 45 -3.56 -6.54 -28.65
CA ILE A 45 -2.21 -6.65 -29.24
C ILE A 45 -2.03 -8.00 -29.95
N SER A 46 -2.56 -9.09 -29.42
CA SER A 46 -2.46 -10.42 -30.06
C SER A 46 -3.33 -10.54 -31.32
N LEU A 47 -4.33 -9.68 -31.51
CA LEU A 47 -5.12 -9.61 -32.74
C LEU A 47 -4.45 -8.73 -33.82
N ILE A 48 -3.87 -7.61 -33.42
CA ILE A 48 -3.41 -6.56 -34.37
C ILE A 48 -1.89 -6.38 -34.44
N GLY A 49 -1.14 -6.94 -33.50
CA GLY A 49 0.31 -6.72 -33.36
C GLY A 49 0.66 -5.46 -32.55
N ASN A 50 1.72 -5.56 -31.75
CA ASN A 50 2.17 -4.47 -30.87
C ASN A 50 2.55 -3.17 -31.63
N PRO A 51 3.24 -3.20 -32.79
CA PRO A 51 3.57 -1.98 -33.52
C PRO A 51 2.33 -1.19 -33.94
N ILE A 52 1.27 -1.88 -34.36
CA ILE A 52 0.00 -1.27 -34.78
C ILE A 52 -0.73 -0.69 -33.58
N PHE A 53 -0.80 -1.43 -32.47
CA PHE A 53 -1.39 -0.94 -31.23
C PHE A 53 -0.69 0.33 -30.72
N GLN A 54 0.65 0.35 -30.72
CA GLN A 54 1.44 1.52 -30.31
C GLN A 54 1.21 2.73 -31.21
N ARG A 55 1.15 2.53 -32.53
CA ARG A 55 0.85 3.60 -33.49
C ARG A 55 -0.55 4.17 -33.29
N PHE A 56 -1.54 3.30 -33.15
CA PHE A 56 -2.92 3.70 -32.82
C PHE A 56 -2.98 4.52 -31.52
N CYS A 57 -2.32 4.08 -30.45
CA CYS A 57 -2.30 4.82 -29.18
C CYS A 57 -1.65 6.20 -29.31
N LYS A 58 -0.65 6.35 -30.19
CA LYS A 58 0.07 7.61 -30.41
C LYS A 58 -0.74 8.60 -31.26
N GLU A 59 -1.34 8.11 -32.34
CA GLU A 59 -2.02 8.92 -33.35
C GLU A 59 -3.51 9.18 -33.01
N HIS A 60 -4.15 8.29 -32.27
CA HIS A 60 -5.60 8.30 -31.98
C HIS A 60 -5.90 8.12 -30.48
N LYS A 61 -5.37 9.02 -29.66
CA LYS A 61 -5.46 8.93 -28.18
C LYS A 61 -6.90 8.89 -27.65
N ASP A 62 -7.79 9.71 -28.20
CA ASP A 62 -9.18 9.80 -27.74
C ASP A 62 -9.93 8.48 -28.01
N ASP A 63 -9.78 7.93 -29.21
CA ASP A 63 -10.36 6.63 -29.57
C ASP A 63 -9.81 5.49 -28.70
N HIS A 64 -8.52 5.51 -28.38
CA HIS A 64 -7.92 4.56 -27.44
C HIS A 64 -8.56 4.66 -26.05
N ILE A 65 -8.73 5.87 -25.51
CA ILE A 65 -9.38 6.08 -24.21
C ILE A 65 -10.83 5.59 -24.23
N HIS A 66 -11.58 5.90 -25.30
CA HIS A 66 -12.96 5.47 -25.45
C HIS A 66 -13.08 3.94 -25.53
N MET A 67 -12.21 3.27 -26.29
CA MET A 67 -12.18 1.81 -26.40
C MET A 67 -11.96 1.12 -25.04
N PHE A 68 -11.02 1.63 -24.23
CA PHE A 68 -10.78 1.07 -22.89
C PHE A 68 -11.89 1.41 -21.90
N ARG A 69 -12.55 2.57 -22.03
CA ARG A 69 -13.73 2.91 -21.24
C ARG A 69 -14.92 1.99 -21.54
N ASP A 70 -15.14 1.67 -22.81
CA ASP A 70 -16.17 0.72 -23.22
C ASP A 70 -15.89 -0.67 -22.65
N PHE A 71 -14.62 -1.11 -22.68
CA PHE A 71 -14.22 -2.36 -22.04
C PHE A 71 -14.45 -2.34 -20.52
N GLU A 72 -14.06 -1.27 -19.82
CA GLU A 72 -14.27 -1.13 -18.37
C GLU A 72 -15.75 -1.31 -17.98
N ILE A 73 -16.68 -0.77 -18.78
CA ILE A 73 -18.13 -0.96 -18.57
C ILE A 73 -18.52 -2.43 -18.78
N LYS A 74 -18.04 -3.07 -19.85
CA LYS A 74 -18.35 -4.48 -20.15
C LYS A 74 -17.75 -5.45 -19.15
N LYS A 75 -16.53 -5.19 -18.67
CA LYS A 75 -15.81 -5.97 -17.66
C LYS A 75 -16.66 -6.16 -16.41
N ARG A 76 -17.38 -5.13 -15.97
CA ARG A 76 -18.26 -5.18 -14.78
C ARG A 76 -19.47 -6.10 -14.94
N SER A 77 -19.89 -6.38 -16.18
CA SER A 77 -21.03 -7.27 -16.47
C SER A 77 -20.63 -8.73 -16.67
N VAL A 78 -19.34 -9.05 -16.65
CA VAL A 78 -18.85 -10.42 -16.82
C VAL A 78 -19.23 -11.25 -15.59
N ASN A 79 -19.92 -12.36 -15.83
CA ASN A 79 -20.39 -13.28 -14.81
C ASN A 79 -19.91 -14.71 -15.16
N PRO A 80 -19.34 -15.47 -14.21
CA PRO A 80 -18.92 -16.86 -14.44
C PRO A 80 -20.06 -17.77 -14.93
N GLU A 81 -21.31 -17.49 -14.56
CA GLU A 81 -22.50 -18.28 -14.93
C GLU A 81 -23.09 -17.88 -16.30
N ASN A 82 -22.62 -16.79 -16.89
CA ASN A 82 -23.10 -16.32 -18.19
C ASN A 82 -22.10 -16.67 -19.29
N ASP A 83 -22.53 -17.45 -20.28
CA ASP A 83 -21.72 -17.81 -21.46
C ASP A 83 -22.04 -16.99 -22.71
N SER A 84 -22.79 -15.90 -22.55
CA SER A 84 -23.08 -14.97 -23.65
C SER A 84 -21.83 -14.22 -24.07
N ASP A 85 -21.65 -14.08 -25.38
CA ASP A 85 -20.57 -13.30 -25.95
C ASP A 85 -20.62 -11.83 -25.53
N VAL A 86 -19.44 -11.26 -25.32
CA VAL A 86 -19.28 -9.84 -25.02
C VAL A 86 -18.98 -9.09 -26.32
N ILE A 87 -19.69 -7.99 -26.53
CA ILE A 87 -19.51 -7.12 -27.69
C ILE A 87 -18.81 -5.84 -27.26
N ILE A 88 -17.66 -5.57 -27.87
CA ILE A 88 -16.87 -4.36 -27.69
C ILE A 88 -16.80 -3.63 -29.03
N ARG A 89 -16.88 -2.30 -29.02
CA ARG A 89 -16.70 -1.50 -30.23
C ARG A 89 -15.22 -1.25 -30.48
N LEU A 90 -14.75 -1.59 -31.67
CA LEU A 90 -13.43 -1.20 -32.15
C LEU A 90 -13.53 0.13 -32.90
N PRO A 91 -12.73 1.15 -32.52
CA PRO A 91 -12.69 2.41 -33.23
C PRO A 91 -12.36 2.23 -34.72
N PHE A 92 -12.97 3.05 -35.57
CA PHE A 92 -12.69 3.04 -37.00
C PHE A 92 -11.21 3.33 -37.28
N SER A 93 -10.62 4.27 -36.55
CA SER A 93 -9.20 4.64 -36.63
C SER A 93 -8.26 3.47 -36.35
N LEU A 94 -8.61 2.55 -35.44
CA LEU A 94 -7.81 1.34 -35.18
C LEU A 94 -7.77 0.43 -36.41
N LYS A 95 -8.93 0.24 -37.04
CA LYS A 95 -9.03 -0.57 -38.27
C LYS A 95 -8.32 0.08 -39.44
N GLU A 96 -8.46 1.40 -39.58
CA GLU A 96 -7.77 2.17 -40.60
C GLU A 96 -6.26 2.08 -40.42
N THR A 97 -5.78 2.20 -39.18
CA THR A 97 -4.35 2.02 -38.84
C THR A 97 -3.88 0.62 -39.23
N TYR A 98 -4.67 -0.42 -38.92
CA TYR A 98 -4.35 -1.80 -39.28
C TYR A 98 -4.27 -1.99 -40.80
N GLN A 99 -5.30 -1.56 -41.53
CA GLN A 99 -5.37 -1.67 -43.00
C GLN A 99 -4.19 -0.94 -43.67
N LYS A 100 -3.84 0.27 -43.22
CA LYS A 100 -2.71 1.05 -43.76
C LYS A 100 -1.35 0.36 -43.61
N ILE A 101 -1.18 -0.47 -42.59
CA ILE A 101 0.11 -1.10 -42.26
C ILE A 101 0.21 -2.52 -42.82
N CYS A 102 -0.86 -3.30 -42.72
CA CYS A 102 -0.88 -4.70 -43.13
C CYS A 102 -1.36 -4.92 -44.56
N ASP A 103 -1.98 -3.90 -45.19
CA ASP A 103 -2.68 -4.03 -46.47
C ASP A 103 -3.73 -5.17 -46.48
N GLN A 104 -4.34 -5.42 -45.32
CA GLN A 104 -5.30 -6.50 -45.08
C GLN A 104 -6.44 -6.04 -44.19
N ASP A 105 -7.63 -6.57 -44.45
CA ASP A 105 -8.80 -6.32 -43.63
C ASP A 105 -8.71 -7.07 -42.30
N LEU A 106 -8.89 -6.35 -41.18
CA LEU A 106 -8.78 -6.90 -39.84
C LEU A 106 -9.74 -8.07 -39.57
N CYS A 107 -10.95 -8.08 -40.16
CA CYS A 107 -11.89 -9.19 -40.00
C CYS A 107 -11.32 -10.49 -40.58
N ASN A 108 -10.63 -10.41 -41.71
CA ASN A 108 -9.97 -11.57 -42.31
C ASN A 108 -8.75 -12.01 -41.51
N SER A 109 -7.96 -11.07 -40.99
CA SER A 109 -6.78 -11.38 -40.19
C SER A 109 -7.14 -12.04 -38.86
N ILE A 110 -8.25 -11.65 -38.20
CA ILE A 110 -8.72 -12.30 -36.97
C ILE A 110 -8.97 -13.81 -37.18
N LYS A 111 -9.47 -14.22 -38.36
CA LYS A 111 -9.70 -15.63 -38.71
C LYS A 111 -8.41 -16.46 -38.85
N GLN A 112 -7.26 -15.80 -38.95
CA GLN A 112 -5.94 -16.43 -39.01
C GLN A 112 -5.27 -16.49 -37.62
N THR A 113 -5.86 -15.86 -36.61
CA THR A 113 -5.34 -15.89 -35.24
C THR A 113 -5.80 -17.15 -34.50
N ARG A 114 -5.17 -17.41 -33.35
CA ARG A 114 -5.61 -18.48 -32.42
C ARG A 114 -7.06 -18.33 -31.93
N TYR A 115 -7.66 -17.15 -32.09
CA TYR A 115 -9.03 -16.86 -31.64
C TYR A 115 -10.08 -16.98 -32.76
N ALA A 116 -9.74 -17.52 -33.92
CA ALA A 116 -10.64 -17.59 -35.08
C ALA A 116 -12.02 -18.21 -34.79
N LYS A 117 -12.11 -19.11 -33.79
CA LYS A 117 -13.36 -19.76 -33.36
C LYS A 117 -14.13 -18.99 -32.29
N GLU A 118 -13.46 -18.11 -31.56
CA GLU A 118 -13.98 -17.45 -30.35
C GLU A 118 -14.20 -15.95 -30.56
N VAL A 119 -13.63 -15.37 -31.62
CA VAL A 119 -13.65 -13.94 -31.87
C VAL A 119 -14.06 -13.68 -33.32
N SER A 120 -15.01 -12.77 -33.49
CA SER A 120 -15.45 -12.30 -34.81
C SER A 120 -15.64 -10.78 -34.81
N LEU A 121 -15.45 -10.17 -35.97
CA LEU A 121 -15.62 -8.73 -36.17
C LEU A 121 -16.67 -8.49 -37.24
N VAL A 122 -17.79 -7.84 -36.88
CA VAL A 122 -18.88 -7.50 -37.80
C VAL A 122 -19.17 -6.01 -37.70
N GLY A 123 -18.91 -5.26 -38.79
CA GLY A 123 -18.84 -3.80 -38.68
C GLY A 123 -17.83 -3.42 -37.60
N ASP A 124 -18.11 -2.41 -36.77
CA ASP A 124 -17.30 -1.98 -35.60
C ASP A 124 -17.38 -2.91 -34.39
N LYS A 125 -18.17 -3.99 -34.42
CA LYS A 125 -18.45 -4.82 -33.26
C LYS A 125 -17.53 -6.03 -33.21
N LEU A 126 -16.57 -6.00 -32.28
CA LEU A 126 -15.77 -7.16 -31.90
C LEU A 126 -16.56 -8.01 -30.91
N ARG A 127 -17.01 -9.17 -31.37
CA ARG A 127 -17.72 -10.16 -30.57
C ARG A 127 -16.70 -11.17 -30.05
N ILE A 128 -16.64 -11.29 -28.73
CA ILE A 128 -15.65 -12.11 -28.02
C ILE A 128 -16.42 -13.13 -27.19
N HIS A 129 -16.13 -14.41 -27.41
CA HIS A 129 -16.73 -15.50 -26.66
C HIS A 129 -16.43 -15.39 -25.16
N ALA A 130 -17.38 -15.81 -24.34
CA ALA A 130 -17.29 -15.70 -22.89
C ALA A 130 -16.04 -16.38 -22.32
N SER A 131 -15.59 -17.50 -22.89
CA SER A 131 -14.36 -18.21 -22.49
C SER A 131 -13.13 -17.28 -22.49
N VAL A 132 -12.96 -16.48 -23.55
CA VAL A 132 -11.82 -15.58 -23.72
C VAL A 132 -11.86 -14.46 -22.70
N ILE A 133 -13.01 -13.80 -22.54
CA ILE A 133 -13.18 -12.70 -21.58
C ILE A 133 -13.02 -13.18 -20.14
N LYS A 134 -13.59 -14.34 -19.78
CA LYS A 134 -13.43 -14.93 -18.45
C LYS A 134 -11.95 -15.21 -18.16
N GLY A 135 -11.20 -15.63 -19.17
CA GLY A 135 -9.74 -15.83 -19.11
C GLY A 135 -8.95 -14.59 -18.69
N PHE A 136 -9.44 -13.37 -18.97
CA PHE A 136 -8.76 -12.12 -18.56
C PHE A 136 -8.69 -11.94 -17.04
N PHE A 137 -9.56 -12.60 -16.28
CA PHE A 137 -9.60 -12.52 -14.82
C PHE A 137 -8.68 -13.52 -14.14
N ALA A 138 -8.20 -14.54 -14.85
CA ALA A 138 -7.50 -15.69 -14.27
C ALA A 138 -6.31 -15.28 -13.39
N LYS A 139 -5.36 -14.54 -13.96
CA LYS A 139 -4.15 -14.10 -13.23
C LYS A 139 -4.46 -13.24 -12.01
N SER A 140 -5.44 -12.33 -12.13
CA SER A 140 -5.89 -11.48 -11.01
C SER A 140 -6.49 -12.31 -9.88
N ILE A 141 -7.37 -13.26 -10.23
CA ILE A 141 -8.03 -14.15 -9.27
C ILE A 141 -7.00 -15.08 -8.62
N GLU A 142 -6.17 -15.76 -9.40
CA GLU A 142 -5.14 -16.70 -8.92
C GLU A 142 -4.22 -16.04 -7.89
N ASN A 143 -3.68 -14.86 -8.21
CA ASN A 143 -2.83 -14.10 -7.30
C ASN A 143 -3.56 -13.71 -6.01
N THR A 144 -4.82 -13.28 -6.13
CA THR A 144 -5.65 -12.93 -4.97
C THR A 144 -5.89 -14.13 -4.07
N ILE A 145 -6.30 -15.26 -4.64
CA ILE A 145 -6.59 -16.50 -3.90
C ILE A 145 -5.31 -17.04 -3.26
N SER A 146 -4.20 -17.08 -3.99
CA SER A 146 -2.91 -17.53 -3.44
C SER A 146 -2.50 -16.68 -2.24
N HIS A 147 -2.59 -15.35 -2.37
CA HIS A 147 -2.21 -14.44 -1.31
C HIS A 147 -3.10 -14.58 -0.06
N VAL A 148 -4.41 -14.74 -0.22
CA VAL A 148 -5.32 -15.01 0.91
C VAL A 148 -5.01 -16.36 1.57
N LYS A 149 -4.74 -17.41 0.78
CA LYS A 149 -4.34 -18.73 1.31
C LYS A 149 -3.03 -18.63 2.09
N ASP A 150 -2.07 -17.86 1.62
CA ASP A 150 -0.80 -17.65 2.32
C ASP A 150 -0.98 -16.90 3.64
N LEU A 151 -1.83 -15.86 3.67
CA LEU A 151 -2.19 -15.16 4.89
C LEU A 151 -2.87 -16.11 5.90
N MET A 152 -3.76 -16.98 5.44
CA MET A 152 -4.46 -17.95 6.30
C MET A 152 -3.54 -19.03 6.90
N LYS A 153 -2.31 -19.21 6.41
CA LYS A 153 -1.33 -20.10 7.07
C LYS A 153 -0.83 -19.53 8.40
N ASN A 154 -0.92 -18.21 8.60
CA ASN A 154 -0.52 -17.56 9.83
C ASN A 154 -1.52 -17.86 10.97
N ASP A 155 -1.04 -18.30 12.13
CA ASP A 155 -1.88 -18.66 13.28
C ASP A 155 -2.80 -17.52 13.76
N LEU A 156 -2.39 -16.25 13.59
CA LEU A 156 -3.21 -15.07 13.91
C LEU A 156 -4.41 -14.90 12.97
N VAL A 157 -4.43 -15.61 11.84
CA VAL A 157 -5.38 -15.46 10.73
C VAL A 157 -6.22 -16.73 10.53
N GLN A 158 -5.76 -17.88 11.01
CA GLN A 158 -6.50 -19.15 10.88
C GLN A 158 -7.93 -19.09 11.45
N THR A 159 -8.20 -18.16 12.37
CA THR A 159 -9.48 -18.02 13.05
C THR A 159 -10.41 -16.96 12.45
N ILE A 160 -10.16 -16.46 11.23
CA ILE A 160 -11.03 -15.43 10.64
C ILE A 160 -12.47 -15.95 10.44
N SER A 161 -13.44 -15.13 10.82
CA SER A 161 -14.87 -15.45 10.71
C SER A 161 -15.50 -14.99 9.40
N GLY A 162 -14.86 -14.06 8.67
CA GLY A 162 -15.40 -13.51 7.44
C GLY A 162 -14.38 -12.75 6.59
N ILE A 163 -14.71 -12.61 5.31
CA ILE A 163 -13.99 -11.79 4.33
C ILE A 163 -14.93 -10.66 3.90
N LEU A 164 -14.53 -9.42 4.18
CA LEU A 164 -15.24 -8.23 3.71
C LEU A 164 -14.59 -7.72 2.41
N MET A 165 -15.31 -7.81 1.30
CA MET A 165 -14.82 -7.40 -0.01
C MET A 165 -15.26 -5.97 -0.31
N VAL A 166 -14.32 -5.02 -0.37
CA VAL A 166 -14.56 -3.59 -0.63
C VAL A 166 -13.78 -3.10 -1.83
N GLY A 167 -14.16 -1.94 -2.38
CA GLY A 167 -13.57 -1.37 -3.60
C GLY A 167 -14.28 -1.82 -4.88
N GLY A 168 -14.03 -1.12 -5.99
CA GLY A 168 -14.78 -1.35 -7.24
C GLY A 168 -14.59 -2.74 -7.83
N TYR A 169 -13.40 -3.34 -7.68
CA TYR A 169 -13.18 -4.69 -8.21
C TYR A 169 -13.90 -5.78 -7.41
N SER A 170 -14.22 -5.53 -6.14
CA SER A 170 -15.03 -6.41 -5.30
C SER A 170 -16.47 -6.56 -5.80
N GLU A 171 -16.94 -5.70 -6.72
CA GLU A 171 -18.25 -5.83 -7.37
C GLU A 171 -18.24 -6.89 -8.49
N SER A 172 -17.06 -7.34 -8.93
CA SER A 172 -16.92 -8.38 -9.97
C SER A 172 -17.47 -9.72 -9.51
N LYS A 173 -18.42 -10.29 -10.27
CA LYS A 173 -18.95 -11.63 -10.01
C LYS A 173 -17.90 -12.73 -10.21
N MET A 174 -16.95 -12.53 -11.12
CA MET A 174 -15.81 -13.43 -11.30
C MET A 174 -14.99 -13.54 -10.00
N LEU A 175 -14.62 -12.41 -9.40
CA LEU A 175 -13.85 -12.40 -8.15
C LEU A 175 -14.66 -12.90 -6.95
N GLN A 176 -15.92 -12.46 -6.82
CA GLN A 176 -16.80 -12.87 -5.72
C GLN A 176 -16.99 -14.38 -5.68
N ASN A 177 -17.27 -15.01 -6.83
CA ASN A 177 -17.47 -16.46 -6.89
C ASN A 177 -16.17 -17.20 -6.59
N ALA A 178 -15.04 -16.79 -7.18
CA ALA A 178 -13.76 -17.43 -6.90
C ALA A 178 -13.36 -17.38 -5.42
N ILE A 179 -13.62 -16.26 -4.73
CA ILE A 179 -13.38 -16.14 -3.28
C ILE A 179 -14.31 -17.09 -2.50
N LYS A 180 -15.60 -17.12 -2.82
CA LYS A 180 -16.56 -18.03 -2.14
C LYS A 180 -16.20 -19.50 -2.34
N ASP A 181 -15.82 -19.88 -3.56
CA ASP A 181 -15.50 -21.26 -3.91
C ASP A 181 -14.21 -21.74 -3.24
N ASN A 182 -13.22 -20.86 -3.07
CA ASN A 182 -11.95 -21.18 -2.41
C ASN A 182 -12.00 -21.09 -0.89
N PHE A 183 -12.98 -20.37 -0.32
CA PHE A 183 -13.12 -20.17 1.13
C PHE A 183 -14.56 -20.47 1.59
N PRO A 184 -15.09 -21.69 1.37
CA PRO A 184 -16.50 -22.03 1.62
C PRO A 184 -16.89 -21.95 3.11
N ASN A 185 -15.92 -22.10 4.01
CA ASN A 185 -16.13 -22.04 5.46
C ASN A 185 -16.06 -20.61 6.02
N VAL A 186 -15.79 -19.61 5.18
CA VAL A 186 -15.61 -18.21 5.59
C VAL A 186 -16.76 -17.38 5.05
N LYS A 187 -17.39 -16.57 5.91
CA LYS A 187 -18.50 -15.72 5.48
C LYS A 187 -17.99 -14.59 4.59
N VAL A 188 -18.31 -14.65 3.30
CA VAL A 188 -17.97 -13.58 2.34
C VAL A 188 -19.07 -12.52 2.32
N ILE A 189 -18.69 -11.28 2.63
CA ILE A 189 -19.59 -10.12 2.68
C ILE A 189 -19.15 -9.13 1.61
N VAL A 190 -20.07 -8.78 0.71
CA VAL A 190 -19.89 -7.72 -0.28
C VAL A 190 -20.93 -6.64 0.00
N PRO A 191 -20.55 -5.47 0.53
CA PRO A 191 -21.49 -4.41 0.81
C PRO A 191 -22.13 -3.86 -0.47
N TYR A 192 -23.34 -3.31 -0.34
CA TYR A 192 -23.93 -2.48 -1.39
C TYR A 192 -23.01 -1.27 -1.66
N GLU A 193 -22.79 -0.96 -2.94
CA GLU A 193 -21.82 0.06 -3.38
C GLU A 193 -20.42 -0.18 -2.81
N ALA A 194 -19.88 -1.39 -2.99
CA ALA A 194 -18.55 -1.76 -2.49
C ALA A 194 -17.46 -0.75 -2.92
N SER A 195 -17.59 -0.15 -4.11
CA SER A 195 -16.75 0.96 -4.59
C SER A 195 -16.74 2.21 -3.70
N LEU A 196 -17.81 2.50 -2.95
CA LEU A 196 -17.93 3.67 -2.07
C LEU A 196 -17.65 3.37 -0.60
N VAL A 197 -17.53 2.10 -0.21
CA VAL A 197 -17.37 1.70 1.20
C VAL A 197 -16.14 2.32 1.84
N VAL A 198 -15.02 2.38 1.12
CA VAL A 198 -13.78 2.98 1.64
C VAL A 198 -13.96 4.47 1.95
N LEU A 199 -14.62 5.20 1.05
CA LEU A 199 -14.95 6.62 1.25
C LEU A 199 -15.90 6.81 2.43
N LYS A 200 -16.98 6.01 2.50
CA LYS A 200 -17.94 6.05 3.62
C LYS A 200 -17.24 5.78 4.95
N GLY A 201 -16.35 4.78 4.99
CA GLY A 201 -15.53 4.46 6.16
C GLY A 201 -14.60 5.59 6.55
N ALA A 202 -13.96 6.27 5.59
CA ALA A 202 -13.11 7.43 5.86
C ALA A 202 -13.87 8.60 6.48
N VAL A 203 -15.10 8.88 6.00
CA VAL A 203 -15.98 9.90 6.60
C VAL A 203 -16.34 9.55 8.04
N ILE A 204 -16.75 8.29 8.29
CA ILE A 204 -17.05 7.81 9.64
C ILE A 204 -15.82 7.94 10.56
N PHE A 205 -14.65 7.54 10.06
CA PHE A 205 -13.40 7.64 10.82
C PHE A 205 -13.03 9.10 11.15
N GLY A 206 -13.26 10.03 10.23
CA GLY A 206 -13.05 11.46 10.49
C GLY A 206 -13.91 12.00 11.63
N HIS A 207 -15.15 11.51 11.76
CA HIS A 207 -16.03 11.86 12.88
C HIS A 207 -15.75 11.07 14.16
N THR A 208 -15.24 9.84 14.05
CA THR A 208 -14.92 8.96 15.20
C THR A 208 -13.53 8.35 15.03
N PRO A 209 -12.44 9.10 15.32
CA PRO A 209 -11.08 8.62 15.14
C PRO A 209 -10.72 7.43 16.04
N THR A 210 -11.45 7.26 17.15
CA THR A 210 -11.31 6.18 18.13
C THR A 210 -11.92 4.84 17.70
N ALA A 211 -12.46 4.76 16.48
CA ALA A 211 -12.98 3.51 15.92
C ALA A 211 -11.89 2.43 15.72
N ILE A 212 -10.62 2.83 15.64
CA ILE A 212 -9.47 1.91 15.55
C ILE A 212 -8.72 1.96 16.87
N ALA A 213 -8.87 0.93 17.69
CA ALA A 213 -8.26 0.86 19.01
C ALA A 213 -6.76 0.54 18.94
N GLN A 214 -6.38 -0.36 18.02
CA GLN A 214 -5.01 -0.87 17.93
C GLN A 214 -4.59 -1.03 16.47
N ARG A 215 -3.33 -0.70 16.18
CA ARG A 215 -2.70 -0.86 14.87
C ARG A 215 -1.44 -1.70 14.95
N VAL A 216 -1.02 -2.24 13.81
CA VAL A 216 0.26 -2.93 13.67
C VAL A 216 1.25 -2.04 12.92
N CYS A 217 2.39 -1.73 13.53
CA CYS A 217 3.39 -0.87 12.91
C CYS A 217 3.95 -1.47 11.61
N ARG A 218 3.93 -0.68 10.54
CA ARG A 218 4.42 -1.10 9.20
C ARG A 218 5.93 -1.00 9.05
N TYR A 219 6.55 -0.17 9.88
CA TYR A 219 7.99 0.09 9.92
C TYR A 219 8.46 0.09 11.37
N THR A 220 9.76 -0.06 11.55
CA THR A 220 10.43 0.26 12.80
C THR A 220 10.64 1.76 12.85
N TYR A 221 10.26 2.42 13.94
CA TYR A 221 10.42 3.86 14.14
C TYR A 221 11.39 4.15 15.27
N GLY A 222 12.18 5.21 15.10
CA GLY A 222 13.18 5.59 16.09
C GLY A 222 13.74 6.97 15.84
N PHE A 223 14.74 7.30 16.66
CA PHE A 223 15.44 8.57 16.60
C PHE A 223 16.91 8.37 16.25
N ASN A 224 17.51 9.37 15.59
CA ASN A 224 18.96 9.49 15.56
C ASN A 224 19.48 9.78 16.98
N THR A 225 20.51 9.06 17.42
CA THR A 225 21.18 9.34 18.69
C THR A 225 22.68 9.05 18.62
N SER A 226 23.37 9.39 19.71
CA SER A 226 24.75 8.99 19.94
C SER A 226 24.85 8.19 21.24
N VAL A 227 25.56 7.06 21.19
CA VAL A 227 25.77 6.16 22.35
C VAL A 227 27.26 5.97 22.64
N PRO A 228 27.67 5.52 23.84
CA PRO A 228 29.07 5.18 24.11
C PRO A 228 29.66 4.26 23.03
N PHE A 229 30.85 4.59 22.54
CA PHE A 229 31.48 3.83 21.46
C PHE A 229 31.98 2.47 21.96
N ASP A 230 31.47 1.38 21.39
CA ASP A 230 31.98 0.02 21.57
C ASP A 230 32.72 -0.43 20.29
N PRO A 231 34.05 -0.59 20.33
CA PRO A 231 34.85 -0.96 19.17
C PRO A 231 34.53 -2.36 18.61
N ARG A 232 33.76 -3.18 19.31
CA ARG A 232 33.38 -4.54 18.86
C ARG A 232 32.20 -4.54 17.89
N ILE A 233 31.37 -3.50 17.94
CA ILE A 233 30.10 -3.45 17.20
C ILE A 233 29.94 -2.14 16.39
N HIS A 234 30.55 -1.04 16.83
CA HIS A 234 30.40 0.26 16.17
C HIS A 234 31.42 0.48 15.06
N ASP A 235 30.96 1.08 13.96
CA ASP A 235 31.81 1.55 12.87
C ASP A 235 32.69 2.70 13.37
N ARG A 236 34.01 2.55 13.20
CA ARG A 236 35.00 3.58 13.56
C ARG A 236 34.80 4.88 12.77
N ASN A 237 34.21 4.84 11.58
CA ASN A 237 33.92 6.04 10.80
C ASN A 237 32.82 6.91 11.43
N LYS A 238 32.03 6.35 12.36
CA LYS A 238 30.98 7.04 13.11
C LYS A 238 31.42 7.40 14.54
N LEU A 239 32.72 7.30 14.83
CA LEU A 239 33.29 7.70 16.12
C LEU A 239 33.39 9.23 16.22
N ILE A 240 32.88 9.79 17.32
CA ILE A 240 33.05 11.20 17.67
C ILE A 240 33.64 11.34 19.07
N TYR A 241 34.36 12.44 19.29
CA TYR A 241 34.90 12.82 20.59
C TYR A 241 34.00 13.86 21.22
N THR A 242 33.54 13.59 22.44
CA THR A 242 32.59 14.42 23.19
C THR A 242 33.10 14.68 24.59
N ASP A 243 32.48 15.64 25.30
CA ASP A 243 32.87 16.01 26.66
C ASP A 243 32.76 14.83 27.65
N ASP A 244 31.87 13.86 27.38
CA ASP A 244 31.63 12.67 28.19
C ASP A 244 32.27 11.38 27.63
N GLY A 245 33.17 11.52 26.63
CA GLY A 245 34.02 10.45 26.13
C GLY A 245 33.84 10.14 24.64
N LEU A 246 34.17 8.91 24.26
CA LEU A 246 34.02 8.41 22.89
C LEU A 246 32.59 7.97 22.65
N LYS A 247 31.95 8.51 21.61
CA LYS A 247 30.57 8.15 21.21
C LYS A 247 30.52 7.66 19.77
N CYS A 248 29.54 6.82 19.47
CA CYS A 248 29.14 6.49 18.10
C CYS A 248 27.92 7.32 17.72
N THR A 249 28.00 8.07 16.62
CA THR A 249 26.88 8.83 16.04
C THR A 249 26.05 8.00 15.07
N ASP A 250 24.93 8.56 14.61
CA ASP A 250 24.03 8.01 13.59
C ASP A 250 23.37 6.71 14.03
N ILE A 251 23.25 6.47 15.33
CA ILE A 251 22.61 5.27 15.86
C ILE A 251 21.11 5.39 15.64
N PHE A 252 20.50 4.32 15.11
CA PHE A 252 19.05 4.19 15.07
C PHE A 252 18.55 3.71 16.44
N GLN A 253 18.09 4.63 17.27
CA GLN A 253 17.47 4.27 18.55
C GLN A 253 16.00 3.91 18.33
N LYS A 254 15.74 2.61 18.17
CA LYS A 254 14.39 2.06 18.03
C LYS A 254 13.51 2.42 19.23
N HIS A 255 12.32 2.96 18.94
CA HIS A 255 11.23 3.19 19.90
C HIS A 255 10.07 2.23 19.67
N VAL A 256 9.78 1.93 18.40
CA VAL A 256 8.69 1.05 18.00
C VAL A 256 9.17 0.11 16.92
N GLU A 257 8.81 -1.16 17.03
CA GLU A 257 9.24 -2.21 16.11
C GLU A 257 8.20 -2.47 15.01
N ILE A 258 8.67 -2.78 13.80
CA ILE A 258 7.80 -3.32 12.76
C ILE A 258 7.05 -4.56 13.26
N GLY A 259 5.73 -4.61 13.05
CA GLY A 259 4.87 -5.67 13.56
C GLY A 259 4.39 -5.48 15.00
N GLN A 260 4.87 -4.45 15.72
CA GLN A 260 4.40 -4.16 17.07
C GLN A 260 2.95 -3.66 17.04
N ALA A 261 2.13 -4.21 17.94
CA ALA A 261 0.80 -3.74 18.25
C ALA A 261 0.87 -2.45 19.10
N ILE A 262 0.25 -1.38 18.62
CA ILE A 262 0.21 -0.08 19.28
C ILE A 262 -1.24 0.36 19.53
N ILE A 263 -1.52 0.80 20.76
CA ILE A 263 -2.82 1.37 21.11
C ILE A 263 -2.86 2.82 20.65
N GLN A 264 -3.95 3.21 19.99
CA GLN A 264 -4.10 4.54 19.43
C GLN A 264 -3.98 5.62 20.52
N GLY A 265 -3.14 6.63 20.26
CA GLY A 265 -2.92 7.75 21.18
C GLY A 265 -2.09 7.41 22.43
N GLN A 266 -1.74 6.14 22.67
CA GLN A 266 -0.87 5.79 23.79
C GLN A 266 0.60 6.11 23.45
N PRO A 267 1.28 6.97 24.23
CA PRO A 267 2.68 7.28 23.99
C PRO A 267 3.56 6.06 24.14
N GLN A 268 4.33 5.76 23.09
CA GLN A 268 5.41 4.79 23.12
C GLN A 268 6.66 5.52 23.64
N ILE A 269 7.09 5.15 24.84
CA ILE A 269 8.26 5.71 25.51
C ILE A 269 9.27 4.58 25.66
N LEU A 270 10.46 4.75 25.08
CA LEU A 270 11.59 3.90 25.42
C LEU A 270 12.08 4.24 26.83
N GLY A 271 12.43 3.24 27.64
CA GLY A 271 12.89 3.43 29.04
C GLY A 271 14.24 4.15 29.21
N GLY A 272 14.70 4.90 28.20
CA GLY A 272 15.94 5.67 28.21
C GLY A 272 15.69 7.17 28.21
N SER A 273 16.74 7.95 28.44
CA SER A 273 16.71 9.40 28.36
C SER A 273 17.74 9.91 27.37
N TYR A 274 17.58 11.17 27.00
CA TYR A 274 18.35 11.83 25.96
C TYR A 274 19.00 13.09 26.53
N TRP A 275 20.20 13.39 26.07
CA TRP A 275 20.98 14.55 26.50
C TRP A 275 21.56 15.27 25.28
N PRO A 276 21.91 16.56 25.42
CA PRO A 276 22.82 17.20 24.49
C PRO A 276 24.13 16.41 24.38
N THR A 277 24.66 16.31 23.17
CA THR A 277 25.94 15.64 22.89
C THR A 277 27.11 16.46 23.40
N PHE A 278 26.99 17.79 23.38
CA PHE A 278 28.03 18.71 23.83
C PHE A 278 27.49 19.72 24.85
N ASN A 279 28.32 20.11 25.81
CA ASN A 279 27.90 20.97 26.90
C ASN A 279 27.56 22.41 26.46
N TYR A 280 28.10 22.86 25.33
CA TYR A 280 27.85 24.19 24.76
C TYR A 280 26.55 24.30 23.94
N GLN A 281 25.85 23.18 23.68
CA GLN A 281 24.62 23.22 22.90
C GLN A 281 23.52 24.01 23.63
N THR A 282 23.00 25.03 22.96
CA THR A 282 21.87 25.85 23.41
C THR A 282 20.53 25.32 22.93
N ASP A 283 20.56 24.42 21.94
CA ASP A 283 19.42 23.71 21.39
C ASP A 283 19.76 22.23 21.16
N ILE A 284 18.72 21.40 21.05
CA ILE A 284 18.85 19.98 20.69
C ILE A 284 17.81 19.61 19.65
N SER A 285 18.25 18.89 18.61
CA SER A 285 17.38 18.37 17.55
C SER A 285 17.36 16.85 17.59
N PHE A 286 16.16 16.28 17.58
CA PHE A 286 15.93 14.85 17.47
C PHE A 286 15.36 14.55 16.10
N GLU A 287 16.16 13.93 15.25
CA GLU A 287 15.72 13.48 13.93
C GLU A 287 14.96 12.16 14.05
N ILE A 288 13.85 12.08 13.32
CA ILE A 288 12.91 10.96 13.38
C ILE A 288 13.09 10.12 12.12
N TYR A 289 13.22 8.81 12.27
CA TYR A 289 13.47 7.87 11.18
C TYR A 289 12.49 6.69 11.21
N CYS A 290 12.25 6.10 10.05
CA CYS A 290 11.66 4.77 9.93
C CYS A 290 12.59 3.81 9.17
N SER A 291 12.37 2.50 9.33
CA SER A 291 13.08 1.43 8.63
C SER A 291 12.15 0.25 8.31
N ASP A 292 12.36 -0.40 7.16
CA ASP A 292 11.71 -1.66 6.78
C ASP A 292 12.30 -2.89 7.51
N LYS A 293 13.41 -2.72 8.25
CA LYS A 293 14.05 -3.77 9.05
C LYS A 293 13.60 -3.73 10.51
N LYS A 294 13.69 -4.87 11.18
CA LYS A 294 13.30 -5.05 12.60
C LYS A 294 14.25 -4.37 13.59
N SER A 295 15.55 -4.40 13.27
CA SER A 295 16.61 -3.88 14.13
C SER A 295 17.70 -3.21 13.29
N PRO A 296 17.41 -2.05 12.66
CA PRO A 296 18.46 -1.22 12.08
C PRO A 296 19.44 -0.79 13.17
N MET A 297 20.72 -0.71 12.83
CA MET A 297 21.77 -0.28 13.75
C MET A 297 22.06 1.21 13.57
N TYR A 298 22.14 1.66 12.31
CA TYR A 298 22.39 3.05 11.95
C TYR A 298 21.24 3.65 11.17
N ILE A 299 21.07 4.97 11.28
CA ILE A 299 20.14 5.73 10.42
C ILE A 299 20.57 5.75 8.95
N THR A 300 21.80 5.33 8.66
CA THR A 300 22.35 5.18 7.30
C THR A 300 22.21 3.78 6.74
N ASP A 301 21.66 2.83 7.50
CA ASP A 301 21.43 1.47 7.00
C ASP A 301 20.40 1.48 5.87
N GLU A 302 20.54 0.53 4.94
CA GLU A 302 19.60 0.37 3.84
C GLU A 302 18.16 0.23 4.36
N GLY A 303 17.24 0.98 3.74
CA GLY A 303 15.82 1.01 4.14
C GLY A 303 15.49 2.03 5.23
N CYS A 304 16.47 2.75 5.79
CA CYS A 304 16.21 3.86 6.71
C CYS A 304 15.84 5.15 5.97
N ILE A 305 14.77 5.83 6.40
CA ILE A 305 14.26 7.06 5.80
C ILE A 305 14.00 8.10 6.89
N LYS A 306 14.49 9.33 6.71
CA LYS A 306 14.19 10.46 7.61
C LYS A 306 12.77 10.95 7.38
N LEU A 307 11.96 10.98 8.44
CA LEU A 307 10.57 11.45 8.42
C LEU A 307 10.43 12.91 8.81
N GLY A 308 11.35 13.42 9.61
CA GLY A 308 11.30 14.79 10.13
C GLY A 308 12.25 14.98 11.30
N GLN A 309 12.01 16.04 12.07
CA GLN A 309 12.76 16.32 13.29
C GLN A 309 11.94 17.18 14.25
N ILE A 310 12.32 17.14 15.52
CA ILE A 310 11.84 18.04 16.57
C ILE A 310 13.04 18.76 17.18
N THR A 311 12.96 20.08 17.30
CA THR A 311 14.03 20.92 17.86
C THR A 311 13.56 21.62 19.13
N VAL A 312 14.33 21.49 20.21
CA VAL A 312 14.16 22.24 21.46
C VAL A 312 15.17 23.37 21.46
N LEU A 313 14.71 24.61 21.26
CA LEU A 313 15.57 25.77 20.95
C LEU A 313 16.25 26.43 22.16
N VAL A 314 15.77 26.17 23.38
CA VAL A 314 16.22 26.89 24.58
C VAL A 314 16.54 25.89 25.69
N LEU A 315 17.83 25.56 25.81
CA LEU A 315 18.37 24.77 26.91
C LEU A 315 18.84 25.67 28.06
N ASP A 316 18.59 25.23 29.29
CA ASP A 316 19.04 25.93 30.48
C ASP A 316 20.55 25.71 30.69
N MET A 317 21.34 26.66 30.19
CA MET A 317 22.80 26.59 30.26
C MET A 317 23.35 26.79 31.69
N SER A 318 22.51 27.21 32.64
CA SER A 318 22.92 27.41 34.03
C SER A 318 23.08 26.11 34.81
N VAL A 319 22.52 25.00 34.31
CA VAL A 319 22.63 23.68 34.93
C VAL A 319 23.63 22.79 34.19
N PRO A 320 24.27 21.82 34.87
CA PRO A 320 25.14 20.84 34.21
C PRO A 320 24.39 19.99 33.17
N ILE A 321 25.13 19.49 32.16
CA ILE A 321 24.56 18.72 31.04
C ILE A 321 23.73 17.51 31.48
N TYR A 322 24.13 16.81 32.55
CA TYR A 322 23.41 15.64 33.06
C TYR A 322 22.00 15.97 33.59
N GLN A 323 21.71 17.25 33.89
CA GLN A 323 20.38 17.72 34.29
C GLN A 323 19.54 18.21 33.10
N ARG A 324 20.12 18.35 31.90
CA ARG A 324 19.44 18.73 30.66
C ARG A 324 18.87 17.48 29.95
N GLU A 325 18.16 16.67 30.73
CA GLU A 325 17.67 15.36 30.33
C GLU A 325 16.28 15.45 29.69
N PHE A 326 16.08 14.71 28.59
CA PHE A 326 14.83 14.64 27.84
C PHE A 326 14.29 13.22 27.77
N VAL A 327 12.97 13.10 27.86
CA VAL A 327 12.23 11.88 27.52
C VAL A 327 11.53 12.11 26.20
N LEU A 328 11.80 11.23 25.24
CA LEU A 328 11.13 11.23 23.95
C LEU A 328 9.96 10.25 23.95
N SER A 329 8.89 10.59 23.24
CA SER A 329 7.78 9.68 23.01
C SER A 329 7.26 9.76 21.58
N MET A 330 6.74 8.65 21.07
CA MET A 330 5.98 8.59 19.82
C MET A 330 4.55 8.12 20.11
N SER A 331 3.56 8.94 19.79
CA SER A 331 2.14 8.60 19.88
C SER A 331 1.55 8.49 18.49
N PHE A 332 0.85 7.39 18.22
CA PHE A 332 0.29 7.11 16.91
C PHE A 332 -1.19 7.45 16.93
N SER A 333 -1.56 8.58 16.33
CA SER A 333 -2.92 9.10 16.32
C SER A 333 -3.37 9.45 14.91
N GLY A 334 -4.49 8.89 14.47
CA GLY A 334 -5.04 9.17 13.14
C GLY A 334 -4.11 8.76 11.99
N THR A 335 -3.62 9.75 11.26
CA THR A 335 -2.72 9.63 10.09
C THR A 335 -1.32 10.18 10.36
N GLU A 336 -1.04 10.58 11.59
CA GLU A 336 0.21 11.24 11.98
C GLU A 336 0.84 10.53 13.19
N ILE A 337 2.14 10.70 13.33
CA ILE A 337 2.90 10.33 14.51
C ILE A 337 3.18 11.62 15.26
N GLU A 338 2.55 11.80 16.42
CA GLU A 338 2.91 12.87 17.34
C GLU A 338 4.19 12.47 18.05
N VAL A 339 5.23 13.28 17.90
CA VAL A 339 6.50 13.11 18.58
C VAL A 339 6.61 14.18 19.65
N SER A 340 6.96 13.78 20.87
CA SER A 340 7.16 14.72 21.97
C SER A 340 8.56 14.60 22.57
N ALA A 341 9.12 15.74 22.97
CA ALA A 341 10.35 15.84 23.74
C ALA A 341 10.04 16.59 25.03
N LYS A 342 10.09 15.88 26.16
CA LYS A 342 9.80 16.41 27.48
C LYS A 342 11.08 16.57 28.29
N GLU A 343 11.42 17.81 28.66
CA GLU A 343 12.52 18.07 29.60
C GLU A 343 12.13 17.54 30.98
N LYS A 344 12.93 16.64 31.54
CA LYS A 344 12.59 15.93 32.78
C LYS A 344 12.55 16.85 34.00
N ARG A 345 13.44 17.84 34.04
CA ARG A 345 13.57 18.78 35.16
C ARG A 345 12.44 19.79 35.23
N THR A 346 12.08 20.40 34.10
CA THR A 346 11.07 21.48 34.05
C THR A 346 9.68 20.98 33.70
N GLY A 347 9.58 19.79 33.11
CA GLY A 347 8.35 19.25 32.56
C GLY A 347 7.92 19.90 31.25
N ARG A 348 8.67 20.87 30.72
CA ARG A 348 8.38 21.52 29.43
C ARG A 348 8.39 20.49 28.32
N CYS A 349 7.39 20.57 27.46
CA CYS A 349 7.18 19.61 26.39
C CYS A 349 7.13 20.35 25.05
N THR A 350 8.03 19.99 24.14
CA THR A 350 7.93 20.36 22.73
C THR A 350 7.29 19.21 21.98
N LYS A 351 6.47 19.51 20.97
CA LYS A 351 5.82 18.51 20.13
C LYS A 351 5.97 18.86 18.66
N THR A 352 5.98 17.83 17.82
CA THR A 352 5.84 17.94 16.37
C THR A 352 4.99 16.78 15.86
N THR A 353 4.51 16.86 14.63
CA THR A 353 3.87 15.74 13.95
C THR A 353 4.66 15.39 12.69
N VAL A 354 4.78 14.09 12.42
CA VAL A 354 5.32 13.57 11.16
C VAL A 354 4.32 12.62 10.52
N ASN A 355 4.35 12.52 9.20
CA ASN A 355 3.41 11.67 8.48
C ASN A 355 3.63 10.19 8.83
N PHE A 356 2.53 9.49 9.12
CA PHE A 356 2.54 8.04 9.34
C PHE A 356 2.81 7.26 8.04
N LEU A 357 2.58 7.91 6.90
CA LEU A 357 2.84 7.41 5.55
C LEU A 357 4.07 8.15 5.02
N GLY A 358 5.20 7.45 4.93
CA GLY A 358 6.29 7.86 4.06
C GLY A 358 5.88 7.85 2.59
#